data_AF-A0A1D6EKJ7-F1
#
_entry.id   AF-A0A1D6EKJ7-F1
#
_cell.length_a   1.000
_cell.length_b   1.000
_cell.length_c   1.000
_cell.angle_alpha   90.00
_cell.angle_beta   90.00
_cell.angle_gamma   90.00
#
_symmetry.space_group_name_H-M   'P 1'
#
loop_
_entity.id
_entity.type
_entity.pdbx_description
1 polymer ?
#
loop_
_entity_poly.entity_id
_entity_poly.type
_entity_poly.pdbx_seq_one_letter_code
_entity_poly.pdbx_strand_id
1 'polypeptide(L)'
;MDLVEHRDNLKRGREDSEEREAALEELKTVELHHKKLKEELAAYADSDPAAVEAMKDATDIAHSAANRWTDNIFTLQQWCSTTFPEAKEQLEHMYREVGITEDFEYLQ
;
A
#
# COMPACT_ATOMS: atom_id res chain seq x y z
N MET A 1 -29.74 8.86 53.78
CA MET A 1 -28.44 9.20 54.38
C MET A 1 -27.32 8.69 53.48
N ASP A 2 -27.45 7.46 52.98
CA ASP A 2 -26.48 6.73 52.15
C ASP A 2 -26.04 7.42 50.84
N LEU A 3 -26.94 8.13 50.14
CA LEU A 3 -26.58 8.78 48.85
C LEU A 3 -25.65 9.98 49.02
N VAL A 4 -25.77 10.72 50.13
CA VAL A 4 -24.94 11.89 50.42
C VAL A 4 -23.54 11.44 50.82
N GLU A 5 -23.45 10.44 51.68
CA GLU A 5 -22.19 9.81 52.08
C GLU A 5 -21.47 9.16 50.89
N HIS A 6 -22.21 8.52 49.98
CA HIS A 6 -21.65 7.96 48.75
C HIS A 6 -21.08 9.04 47.82
N ARG A 7 -21.80 10.16 47.63
CA ARG A 7 -21.32 11.31 46.86
C ARG A 7 -20.03 11.88 47.46
N ASP A 8 -19.97 12.04 48.78
CA ASP A 8 -18.83 12.65 49.44
C ASP A 8 -17.59 11.75 49.38
N ASN A 9 -17.79 10.42 49.45
CA ASN A 9 -16.72 9.45 49.22
C ASN A 9 -16.16 9.50 47.78
N LEU A 10 -16.99 9.76 46.76
CA LEU A 10 -16.54 9.89 45.36
C LEU A 10 -15.77 11.20 45.08
N LYS A 11 -16.01 12.25 45.87
CA LYS A 11 -15.33 13.55 45.74
C LYS A 11 -13.93 13.56 46.36
N ARG A 12 -13.67 12.68 47.32
CA ARG A 12 -12.37 12.61 48.00
C ARG A 12 -11.25 12.27 47.00
N GLY A 13 -10.26 13.15 46.85
CA GLY A 13 -9.19 13.07 45.84
C GLY A 13 -9.60 13.56 44.44
N ARG A 14 -10.80 14.11 44.29
CA ARG A 14 -11.35 14.73 43.08
C ARG A 14 -12.04 16.05 43.42
N GLU A 15 -11.55 16.71 44.46
CA GLU A 15 -12.07 17.98 44.91
C GLU A 15 -12.01 19.01 43.78
N ASP A 16 -13.04 19.84 43.67
CA ASP A 16 -13.07 20.89 42.66
C ASP A 16 -12.02 21.95 43.06
N SER A 17 -10.99 22.09 42.22
CA SER A 17 -9.92 23.07 42.38
C SER A 17 -9.49 23.61 41.02
N GLU A 18 -8.91 24.80 41.00
CA GLU A 18 -8.41 25.43 39.77
C GLU A 18 -7.29 24.56 39.14
N GLU A 19 -6.44 23.93 39.96
CA GLU A 19 -5.41 23.02 39.44
C GLU A 19 -6.00 21.78 38.77
N ARG A 20 -7.08 21.23 39.33
CA ARG A 20 -7.77 20.07 38.75
C ARG A 20 -8.44 20.45 37.42
N GLU A 21 -9.09 21.60 37.36
CA GLU A 21 -9.73 22.09 36.14
C GLU A 21 -8.69 22.35 35.04
N ALA A 22 -7.58 23.00 35.36
CA ALA A 22 -6.47 23.22 34.43
C ALA A 22 -5.87 21.90 33.92
N ALA A 23 -5.62 20.94 34.80
CA ALA A 23 -5.08 19.63 34.42
C ALA A 23 -6.06 18.82 33.53
N LEU A 24 -7.37 18.93 33.75
CA LEU A 24 -8.38 18.28 32.90
C LEU A 24 -8.45 18.91 31.51
N GLU A 25 -8.32 20.23 31.40
CA GLU A 25 -8.32 20.92 30.10
C GLU A 25 -7.02 20.63 29.32
N GLU A 26 -5.87 20.57 30.02
CA GLU A 26 -4.60 20.14 29.42
C GLU A 26 -4.70 18.70 28.93
N LEU A 27 -5.22 17.78 29.75
CA LEU A 27 -5.42 16.39 29.37
C LEU A 27 -6.27 16.29 28.09
N LYS A 28 -7.41 16.98 28.05
CA LYS A 28 -8.31 17.00 26.89
C LYS A 28 -7.61 17.55 25.65
N THR A 29 -6.79 18.59 25.80
CA THR A 29 -6.02 19.18 24.70
C THR A 29 -4.99 18.19 24.16
N VAL A 30 -4.26 17.51 25.04
CA VAL A 30 -3.25 16.51 24.68
C VAL A 30 -3.90 15.29 24.02
N GLU A 31 -5.02 14.80 24.56
CA GLU A 31 -5.79 13.68 23.98
C GLU A 31 -6.27 14.02 22.57
N LEU A 32 -6.79 15.23 22.35
CA LEU A 32 -7.22 15.69 21.03
C LEU A 32 -6.04 15.77 20.06
N HIS A 33 -4.90 16.30 20.50
CA HIS A 33 -3.70 16.41 19.66
C HIS A 33 -3.12 15.03 19.30
N HIS A 34 -3.04 14.14 20.28
CA HIS A 34 -2.59 12.77 20.09
C HIS A 34 -3.50 11.99 19.13
N LYS A 35 -4.83 12.19 19.22
CA LYS A 35 -5.78 11.61 18.26
C LYS A 35 -5.50 12.09 16.83
N LYS A 36 -5.31 13.41 16.63
CA LYS A 36 -4.99 13.99 15.31
C LYS A 36 -3.68 13.42 14.75
N LEU A 37 -2.62 13.37 15.55
CA LEU A 37 -1.33 12.82 15.13
C LEU A 37 -1.44 11.34 14.73
N LYS A 38 -2.26 10.54 15.43
CA LYS A 38 -2.53 9.15 15.04
C LYS A 38 -3.26 9.04 13.72
N GLU A 39 -4.23 9.90 13.46
CA GLU A 39 -4.96 9.95 12.18
C GLU A 39 -4.03 10.36 11.04
N GLU A 40 -3.15 11.35 11.26
CA GLU A 40 -2.13 11.76 10.29
C GLU A 40 -1.13 10.63 10.01
N LEU A 41 -0.57 10.00 11.04
CA LEU A 41 0.34 8.86 10.88
C LEU A 41 -0.30 7.71 10.10
N ALA A 42 -1.57 7.41 10.34
CA ALA A 42 -2.29 6.39 9.60
C ALA A 42 -2.45 6.76 8.11
N ALA A 43 -2.64 8.04 7.79
CA ALA A 43 -2.71 8.51 6.40
C ALA A 43 -1.36 8.36 5.66
N TYR A 44 -0.24 8.38 6.39
CA TYR A 44 1.11 8.16 5.84
C TYR A 44 1.62 6.72 5.99
N ALA A 45 0.78 5.77 6.43
CA ALA A 45 1.21 4.39 6.65
C ALA A 45 1.77 3.72 5.38
N ASP A 46 1.21 4.06 4.21
CA ASP A 46 1.68 3.57 2.91
C ASP A 46 2.88 4.37 2.36
N SER A 47 3.29 5.43 3.07
CA SER A 47 4.45 6.27 2.72
C SER A 47 5.72 5.85 3.46
N ASP A 48 5.77 4.63 4.01
CA ASP A 48 7.00 4.08 4.58
C ASP A 48 8.11 4.04 3.51
N PRO A 49 9.18 4.83 3.65
CA PRO A 49 10.26 4.86 2.67
C PRO A 49 10.87 3.48 2.41
N ALA A 50 10.93 2.62 3.44
CA ALA A 50 11.43 1.26 3.28
C ALA A 50 10.51 0.40 2.40
N ALA A 51 9.20 0.52 2.58
CA ALA A 51 8.22 -0.18 1.74
C ALA A 51 8.25 0.34 0.29
N VAL A 52 8.39 1.65 0.10
CA VAL A 52 8.51 2.27 -1.22
C VAL A 52 9.78 1.81 -1.95
N GLU A 53 10.93 1.80 -1.29
CA GLU A 53 12.16 1.29 -1.91
C GLU A 53 12.08 -0.20 -2.22
N ALA A 54 11.53 -1.02 -1.32
CA ALA A 54 11.31 -2.44 -1.62
C ALA A 54 10.40 -2.66 -2.84
N MET A 55 9.38 -1.81 -3.01
CA MET A 55 8.49 -1.85 -4.19
C MET A 55 9.23 -1.45 -5.46
N LYS A 56 10.12 -0.46 -5.42
CA LYS A 56 10.95 -0.05 -6.57
C LYS A 56 11.90 -1.17 -6.98
N ASP A 57 12.64 -1.75 -6.04
CA ASP A 57 13.54 -2.87 -6.31
C ASP A 57 12.80 -4.06 -6.95
N ALA A 58 11.61 -4.39 -6.43
CA ALA A 58 10.77 -5.44 -6.99
C ALA A 58 10.26 -5.09 -8.40
N THR A 59 9.95 -3.81 -8.65
CA THR A 59 9.49 -3.32 -9.96
C THR A 59 10.60 -3.43 -11.00
N ASP A 60 11.84 -3.08 -10.65
CA ASP A 60 13.00 -3.20 -11.54
C ASP A 60 13.24 -4.66 -11.96
N ILE A 61 13.13 -5.60 -11.01
CA ILE A 61 13.24 -7.03 -11.28
C ILE A 61 12.09 -7.50 -12.19
N ALA A 62 10.86 -7.08 -11.90
CA ALA A 62 9.69 -7.45 -12.69
C ALA A 62 9.77 -6.90 -14.13
N HIS A 63 10.23 -5.66 -14.30
CA HIS A 63 10.44 -5.01 -15.60
C HIS A 63 11.47 -5.76 -16.43
N SER A 64 12.64 -6.04 -15.85
CA SER A 64 13.68 -6.83 -16.51
C SER A 64 13.19 -8.23 -16.88
N ALA A 65 12.44 -8.89 -15.99
CA ALA A 65 11.87 -10.20 -16.25
C ALA A 65 10.84 -10.18 -17.38
N ALA A 66 9.96 -9.18 -17.42
CA ALA A 66 8.98 -9.00 -18.47
C ALA A 66 9.66 -8.81 -19.83
N ASN A 67 10.65 -7.92 -19.92
CA ASN A 67 11.40 -7.67 -21.15
C ASN A 67 12.18 -8.90 -21.62
N ARG A 68 12.71 -9.72 -20.71
CA ARG A 68 13.34 -11.00 -21.05
C ARG A 68 12.34 -12.02 -21.62
N TRP A 69 11.09 -12.02 -21.14
CA TRP A 69 10.05 -12.87 -21.73
C TRP A 69 9.59 -12.33 -23.09
N THR A 70 9.57 -11.01 -23.28
CA THR A 70 9.37 -10.37 -24.59
C THR A 70 10.43 -10.82 -25.60
N ASP A 71 11.72 -10.83 -25.22
CA ASP A 71 12.81 -11.37 -26.04
C ASP A 71 12.56 -12.83 -26.45
N ASN A 72 12.13 -13.66 -25.50
CA ASN A 72 11.87 -15.08 -25.73
C ASN A 72 10.71 -15.28 -26.72
N ILE A 73 9.64 -14.48 -26.60
CA ILE A 73 8.48 -14.51 -27.49
C ILE A 73 8.90 -14.17 -28.92
N PHE A 74 9.65 -13.08 -29.11
CA PHE A 74 10.13 -12.66 -30.43
C PHE A 74 11.13 -13.67 -31.03
N THR A 75 12.02 -14.22 -30.21
CA THR A 75 12.96 -15.26 -30.63
C THR A 75 12.21 -16.51 -31.10
N LEU A 76 11.18 -16.95 -30.37
CA LEU A 76 10.36 -18.09 -30.74
C LEU A 76 9.58 -17.84 -32.04
N GLN A 77 9.02 -16.63 -32.19
CA GLN A 77 8.30 -16.24 -33.40
C GLN A 77 9.22 -16.25 -34.63
N GLN A 78 10.43 -15.70 -34.50
CA GLN A 78 11.44 -15.70 -35.56
C GLN A 78 11.90 -17.12 -35.90
N TRP A 79 12.19 -17.94 -34.89
CA TRP A 79 12.63 -19.32 -35.10
C TRP A 79 11.54 -20.17 -35.76
N CYS A 80 10.29 -20.07 -35.31
CA CYS A 80 9.16 -20.77 -35.92
C CYS A 80 8.96 -20.34 -37.38
N SER A 81 9.02 -19.04 -37.65
CA SER A 81 8.84 -18.51 -39.01
C SER A 81 9.93 -18.96 -39.99
N THR A 82 11.15 -19.18 -39.49
CA THR A 82 12.30 -19.61 -40.31
C THR A 82 12.42 -21.12 -40.44
N THR A 83 12.08 -21.87 -39.39
CA THR A 83 12.25 -23.33 -39.33
C THR A 83 11.00 -24.09 -39.77
N PHE A 84 9.80 -23.56 -39.49
CA PHE A 84 8.51 -24.16 -39.80
C PHE A 84 7.56 -23.14 -40.44
N PRO A 85 7.80 -22.72 -41.70
CA PRO A 85 6.98 -21.69 -42.36
C PRO A 85 5.49 -22.04 -42.39
N GLU A 86 5.14 -23.32 -42.48
CA GLU A 86 3.76 -23.82 -42.46
C GLU A 86 3.05 -23.63 -41.11
N ALA A 87 3.80 -23.51 -40.00
CA ALA A 87 3.25 -23.32 -38.67
C ALA A 87 3.14 -21.83 -38.28
N LYS A 88 3.70 -20.93 -39.09
CA LYS A 88 3.75 -19.49 -38.81
C LYS A 88 2.36 -18.90 -38.54
N GLU A 89 1.40 -19.15 -39.43
CA GLU A 89 0.05 -18.59 -39.33
C GLU A 89 -0.69 -19.11 -38.07
N GLN A 90 -0.46 -20.38 -37.71
CA GLN A 90 -1.04 -20.98 -36.50
C GLN A 90 -0.46 -20.35 -35.23
N LEU A 91 0.85 -20.09 -35.21
CA LEU A 91 1.51 -19.41 -34.09
C LEU A 91 1.01 -17.97 -33.94
N GLU A 92 0.91 -17.23 -35.05
CA GLU A 92 0.39 -15.86 -35.05
C GLU A 92 -1.07 -15.80 -34.58
N HIS A 93 -1.90 -16.76 -34.99
CA HIS A 93 -3.27 -16.88 -34.49
C HIS A 93 -3.32 -17.11 -32.98
N MET A 94 -2.55 -18.09 -32.48
CA MET A 94 -2.47 -18.39 -31.06
C MET A 94 -2.02 -17.18 -30.24
N TYR A 95 -1.00 -16.45 -30.70
CA TYR A 95 -0.53 -15.23 -30.05
C TYR A 95 -1.63 -14.17 -29.96
N ARG A 96 -2.38 -13.93 -31.04
CA ARG A 96 -3.51 -13.00 -31.03
C ARG A 96 -4.60 -13.42 -30.04
N GLU A 97 -4.92 -14.71 -29.94
CA GLU A 97 -5.92 -15.23 -28.99
C GLU A 97 -5.53 -15.00 -27.52
N VAL A 98 -4.24 -15.04 -27.20
CA VAL A 98 -3.72 -14.77 -25.85
C VAL A 98 -3.35 -13.30 -25.61
N GLY A 99 -3.64 -12.41 -26.57
CA GLY A 99 -3.43 -10.97 -26.44
C GLY A 99 -2.04 -10.47 -26.83
N ILE A 100 -1.20 -11.30 -27.46
CA ILE A 100 0.06 -10.87 -28.07
C ILE A 100 -0.26 -10.38 -29.48
N THR A 101 -0.46 -9.07 -29.61
CA THR A 101 -0.81 -8.40 -30.87
C THR A 101 0.41 -7.73 -31.50
N GLU A 102 0.19 -7.06 -32.64
CA GLU A 102 1.23 -6.29 -33.34
C GLU A 102 1.76 -5.09 -32.52
N ASP A 103 0.99 -4.64 -31.52
CA ASP A 103 1.37 -3.58 -30.59
C ASP A 103 2.13 -4.11 -29.34
N PHE A 104 2.37 -5.43 -29.26
CA PHE A 104 3.13 -6.01 -28.15
C PHE A 104 4.61 -5.61 -28.28
N GLU A 105 5.08 -4.84 -27.30
CA GLU A 105 6.43 -4.29 -27.27
C GLU A 105 7.09 -4.41 -25.89
N TYR A 106 8.34 -3.95 -25.78
CA TYR A 106 9.05 -3.88 -24.51
C TYR A 106 8.41 -2.85 -23.58
N LEU A 107 8.41 -3.15 -22.29
CA LEU A 107 8.07 -2.17 -21.27
C LEU A 107 9.22 -1.15 -21.18
N GLN A 108 8.88 0.14 -21.24
CA GLN A 108 9.79 1.28 -21.08
C GLN A 108 10.07 1.57 -19.61
#